data_AF-A0A7Y1ZX58-F1
#
_entry.id   AF-A0A7Y1ZX58-F1
#
_cell.length_a   1.000
_cell.length_b   1.000
_cell.length_c   1.000
_cell.angle_alpha   90.00
_cell.angle_beta   90.00
_cell.angle_gamma   90.00
#
_symmetry.space_group_name_H-M   'P 1'
#
loop_
_entity.id
_entity.type
_entity.pdbx_description
1 polymer ?
#
loop_
_entity_poly.entity_id
_entity_poly.type
_entity_poly.pdbx_seq_one_letter_code
_entity_poly.pdbx_strand_id
1 'polypeptide(L)' 'MLAPDAQITCIDCGGRCHLLTPPSEDGIWEPGDVVAYRCEDCLDRWDLVLEDDDDVRRGDGPN' A
#
# COMPACT_ATOMS: atom_id res chain seq x y z
N MET A 1 5.84 -13.05 -5.36
CA MET A 1 6.29 -12.72 -4.00
C MET A 1 5.70 -11.37 -3.69
N LEU A 2 4.79 -11.30 -2.72
CA LEU A 2 4.09 -10.07 -2.39
C LEU A 2 5.06 -9.16 -1.65
N ALA A 3 5.14 -7.90 -2.07
CA ALA A 3 5.91 -6.88 -1.38
C ALA A 3 5.27 -5.52 -1.66
N PRO A 4 4.96 -4.72 -0.62
CA PRO A 4 4.51 -3.36 -0.80
C PRO A 4 5.58 -2.53 -1.52
N ASP A 5 5.14 -1.62 -2.38
CA ASP A 5 6.01 -0.56 -2.87
C ASP A 5 6.51 0.27 -1.69
N ALA A 6 7.81 0.60 -1.68
CA ALA A 6 8.37 1.44 -0.63
C ALA A 6 7.76 2.86 -0.62
N GLN A 7 7.16 3.28 -1.75
CA GLN A 7 6.63 4.62 -1.96
C GLN A 7 5.35 4.57 -2.78
N ILE A 8 4.37 5.39 -2.39
CA ILE A 8 3.13 5.60 -3.14
C ILE A 8 2.87 7.09 -3.33
N THR A 9 1.97 7.44 -4.25
CA THR A 9 1.46 8.80 -4.38
C THR A 9 0.40 9.06 -3.31
N CYS A 10 0.50 10.19 -2.62
CA CYS A 10 -0.51 10.63 -1.67
C CYS A 10 -1.81 10.96 -2.42
N ILE A 11 -2.93 10.35 -1.99
CA ILE A 11 -4.24 10.59 -2.62
C ILE A 11 -4.80 11.99 -2.32
N ASP A 12 -4.42 12.60 -1.19
CA ASP A 12 -4.93 13.91 -0.79
C ASP A 12 -4.16 15.07 -1.45
N CYS A 13 -2.83 15.02 -1.46
CA CYS A 13 -2.00 16.14 -1.95
C CYS A 13 -1.18 15.84 -3.21
N GLY A 14 -1.17 14.59 -3.70
CA GLY A 14 -0.33 14.16 -4.82
C GLY A 14 1.17 14.05 -4.50
N GLY A 15 1.57 14.34 -3.27
CA GLY A 15 2.94 14.25 -2.77
C GLY A 15 3.43 12.81 -2.60
N ARG A 16 4.63 12.64 -2.07
CA ARG A 16 5.25 11.33 -1.89
C ARG A 16 4.95 10.76 -0.51
N CYS A 17 4.50 9.51 -0.48
CA CYS A 17 4.33 8.75 0.74
C CYS A 17 5.41 7.69 0.89
N HIS A 18 5.86 7.45 2.12
CA HIS A 18 6.86 6.45 2.46
C HIS A 18 6.27 5.35 3.33
N LEU A 19 6.61 4.10 3.04
CA LEU A 19 6.23 2.93 3.84
C LEU A 19 6.82 3.05 5.24
N LEU A 20 5.96 2.90 6.25
CA LEU A 20 6.33 2.88 7.67
C LEU A 20 6.33 1.48 8.26
N THR A 21 5.46 0.60 7.78
CA THR A 21 5.33 -0.76 8.32
C THR A 21 6.54 -1.60 7.91
N PRO A 22 7.33 -2.12 8.86
CA PRO A 22 8.37 -3.09 8.56
C PRO A 22 7.75 -4.45 8.21
N PRO A 23 8.48 -5.33 7.50
CA PRO A 23 8.01 -6.70 7.27
C PRO A 23 7.82 -7.45 8.60
N SER A 24 6.95 -8.45 8.57
CA SER A 24 6.73 -9.40 9.67
C SER A 24 8.03 -10.11 10.09
N GLU A 25 8.02 -10.79 11.24
CA GLU A 25 9.22 -11.43 11.82
C GLU A 25 9.90 -12.43 10.85
N ASP A 26 9.11 -13.13 10.04
CA ASP A 26 9.58 -14.06 9.01
C ASP A 26 10.04 -13.38 7.71
N GLY A 27 9.86 -12.06 7.59
CA GLY A 27 10.23 -11.28 6.41
C GLY A 27 9.28 -11.43 5.22
N ILE A 28 8.12 -12.08 5.43
CA ILE A 28 7.14 -12.40 4.39
C ILE A 28 5.93 -11.49 4.53
N TRP A 29 5.44 -10.98 3.39
CA TRP A 29 4.17 -10.28 3.29
C TRP A 29 3.09 -11.22 2.77
N GLU A 30 1.91 -11.14 3.36
CA GLU A 30 0.75 -11.96 3.01
C GLU A 30 -0.42 -11.08 2.54
N PRO A 31 -1.27 -11.57 1.61
CA PRO A 31 -2.51 -10.90 1.28
C PRO A 31 -3.37 -10.70 2.53
N GLY A 32 -3.90 -9.50 2.70
CA GLY A 32 -4.63 -9.08 3.90
C GLY A 32 -3.80 -8.34 4.93
N ASP A 33 -2.46 -8.34 4.83
CA ASP A 33 -1.61 -7.51 5.67
C ASP A 33 -1.93 -6.02 5.50
N VAL A 34 -1.88 -5.25 6.58
CA VAL A 34 -2.11 -3.80 6.55
C VAL A 34 -0.77 -3.08 6.66
N VAL A 35 -0.45 -2.30 5.64
CA VAL A 35 0.76 -1.48 5.57
C VAL A 35 0.41 0.01 5.71
N ALA A 36 1.20 0.71 6.53
CA ALA A 36 1.02 2.12 6.79
C ALA A 36 2.02 2.95 5.98
N TYR A 37 1.56 4.05 5.40
CA TYR A 37 2.35 5.02 4.67
C TYR A 37 2.17 6.42 5.26
N ARG A 38 3.21 7.25 5.17
CA ARG A 38 3.18 8.65 5.60
C ARG A 38 3.62 9.57 4.48
N CYS A 39 2.82 10.59 4.18
CA CYS A 39 3.22 11.63 3.22
C CYS A 39 4.29 12.55 3.83
N GLU A 40 5.34 12.87 3.06
CA GLU A 40 6.35 13.85 3.50
C GLU A 40 5.86 15.31 3.40
N ASP A 41 4.90 15.59 2.51
CA ASP A 41 4.41 16.94 2.23
C ASP A 41 3.26 17.37 3.15
N CYS A 42 2.16 16.61 3.19
CA CYS A 42 0.98 16.95 3.98
C CYS A 42 0.96 16.27 5.36
N LEU A 43 1.91 15.37 5.61
CA LEU A 43 1.99 14.58 6.85
C LEU A 43 0.76 13.72 7.14
N ASP A 44 -0.08 13.44 6.14
CA ASP A 44 -1.20 12.53 6.29
C ASP A 44 -0.74 11.05 6.27
N ARG A 45 -1.58 10.15 6.80
CA ARG A 45 -1.28 8.72 6.94
C ARG A 45 -2.30 7.89 6.18
N TRP A 46 -1.80 6.87 5.48
CA TRP A 46 -2.61 5.93 4.71
C TRP A 46 -2.35 4.50 5.18
N ASP A 47 -3.41 3.75 5.44
CA ASP A 47 -3.35 2.33 5.79
C ASP A 47 -3.97 1.53 4.63
N LEU A 48 -3.16 0.72 3.97
CA LEU A 48 -3.56 -0.06 2.78
C LEU A 48 -3.50 -1.55 3.10
N VAL A 49 -4.50 -2.28 2.64
CA VAL A 49 -4.51 -3.75 2.68
C VAL A 49 -3.74 -4.25 1.48
N LEU A 50 -2.80 -5.19 1.68
CA LEU A 50 -2.09 -5.85 0.59
C LEU A 50 -3.02 -6.84 -0.10
N GLU A 51 -3.22 -6.65 -1.39
CA GLU A 51 -4.02 -7.53 -2.25
C GLU A 51 -3.10 -8.51 -2.98
N ASP A 52 -3.61 -9.70 -3.33
CA ASP A 52 -2.87 -10.62 -4.19
C ASP A 52 -2.89 -10.12 -5.64
N ASP A 53 -1.82 -10.38 -6.42
CA ASP A 53 -1.66 -9.88 -7.80
C ASP A 53 -2.77 -10.35 -8.77
N ASP A 54 -3.53 -11.39 -8.39
CA ASP A 54 -4.69 -11.87 -9.16
C ASP A 54 -5.92 -10.94 -9.05
N ASP A 55 -6.04 -10.15 -7.98
CA ASP A 55 -7.25 -9.34 -7.71
C ASP A 55 -7.30 -8.02 -8.50
N VAL A 56 -6.14 -7.47 -8.86
CA VAL A 56 -6.00 -6.20 -9.62
C VAL A 56 -6.66 -6.29 -11.02
N ARG A 57 -6.90 -7.50 -11.54
CA ARG A 57 -7.52 -7.72 -12.87
C ARG A 57 -9.05 -7.80 -12.84
N ARG A 58 -9.70 -7.68 -11.67
CA ARG A 58 -11.16 -7.70 -11.52
C ARG A 58 -11.79 -6.33 -11.17
N GLY A 59 -11.14 -5.23 -11.52
CA GLY A 59 -11.75 -3.90 -11.48
C GLY A 59 -12.86 -3.74 -12.54
N ASP A 60 -14.11 -3.84 -12.10
CA ASP A 60 -15.33 -3.21 -12.63
C ASP A 60 -15.48 -3.14 -14.16
N GLY A 61 -16.09 -4.18 -14.75
CA GLY A 61 -16.69 -4.09 -16.09
C GLY A 61 -17.92 -3.16 -16.07
N PRO A 62 -18.27 -2.52 -17.19
CA PRO A 62 -19.18 -1.38 -17.20
C PRO A 62 -20.57 -1.77 -16.72
N ASN A 63 -21.10 -1.00 -15.78
CA ASN A 63 -22.54 -0.91 -15.47
C ASN A 63 -23.33 -0.49 -16.71
#